data_AF-I9DM65-F1
#
_entry.id   AF-I9DM65-F1
#
_cell.length_a   1.000
_cell.length_b   1.000
_cell.length_c   1.000
_cell.angle_alpha   90.00
_cell.angle_beta   90.00
_cell.angle_gamma   90.00
#
_symmetry.space_group_name_H-M   'P 1'
#
loop_
_entity.id
_entity.type
_entity.pdbx_description
1 polymer ?
#
loop_
_entity_poly.entity_id
_entity_poly.type
_entity_poly.pdbx_seq_one_letter_code
_entity_poly.pdbx_strand_id
1 'polypeptide(L)'
;MKLDLDKNVKKGAKEFYGIIKYGIRDGFFKVQIDRRVAVEYALSHCGESDDHPMNPNFYYFGDSEDCTNFVAQCWNAAGLSAAYDFYCDGRYTNTYSWINVDDFMDYVVLRQIARVEWSSTTIKPGDIVQFCYELTDGSQVWQHSAIITGYDSNGGLCYAGHSDPRCNWPLSAIYPNKTNITEIRFLVPLYPTINWC
;
A
#
# COMPACT_ATOMS: atom_id res chain seq x y z
N MET A 1 -25.32 -17.48 1.44
CA MET A 1 -25.37 -16.01 1.54
C MET A 1 -25.57 -15.59 3.00
N LYS A 2 -24.56 -15.78 3.86
CA LYS A 2 -24.49 -15.15 5.18
C LYS A 2 -23.76 -13.83 4.93
N LEU A 3 -24.52 -12.74 4.89
CA LEU A 3 -24.07 -11.44 4.40
C LEU A 3 -22.81 -10.94 5.12
N ASP A 4 -21.97 -10.24 4.35
CA ASP A 4 -20.88 -9.31 4.74
C ASP A 4 -21.29 -8.18 5.70
N LEU A 5 -22.40 -8.33 6.42
CA LEU A 5 -22.94 -7.36 7.37
C LEU A 5 -21.93 -7.05 8.48
N ASP A 6 -21.23 -8.06 9.00
CA ASP A 6 -20.28 -7.89 10.10
C ASP A 6 -19.03 -7.09 9.66
N LYS A 7 -18.52 -7.34 8.46
CA LYS A 7 -17.38 -6.58 7.91
C LYS A 7 -17.75 -5.12 7.63
N ASN A 8 -18.92 -4.90 7.03
CA ASN A 8 -19.41 -3.55 6.74
C ASN A 8 -19.70 -2.74 8.02
N VAL A 9 -20.25 -3.38 9.05
CA VAL A 9 -20.47 -2.75 10.37
C VAL A 9 -19.13 -2.41 11.04
N LYS A 10 -18.15 -3.32 11.00
CA LYS A 10 -16.80 -3.08 11.54
C LYS A 10 -16.07 -1.95 10.80
N LYS A 11 -16.19 -1.90 9.47
CA LYS A 11 -15.65 -0.81 8.63
C LYS A 11 -16.26 0.53 9.01
N GLY A 12 -17.60 0.63 9.02
CA GLY A 12 -18.31 1.86 9.38
C GLY A 12 -17.99 2.35 10.80
N ALA A 13 -17.83 1.44 11.77
CA ALA A 13 -17.44 1.79 13.14
C ALA A 13 -16.00 2.36 13.23
N LYS A 14 -15.05 1.79 12.48
CA LYS A 14 -13.66 2.30 12.41
C LYS A 14 -13.60 3.67 11.75
N GLU A 15 -14.30 3.85 10.63
CA GLU A 15 -14.37 5.14 9.93
C GLU A 15 -14.96 6.24 10.83
N PHE A 16 -16.05 5.94 11.55
CA PHE A 16 -16.67 6.88 12.48
C PHE A 16 -15.75 7.27 13.66
N TYR A 17 -15.01 6.32 14.22
CA TYR A 17 -14.01 6.60 15.26
C TYR A 17 -12.92 7.54 14.74
N GLY A 18 -12.44 7.33 13.51
CA GLY A 18 -11.50 8.22 12.85
C GLY A 18 -11.98 9.65 12.78
N ILE A 19 -13.25 9.82 12.38
CA ILE A 19 -13.85 11.15 12.26
C ILE A 19 -13.85 11.87 13.62
N ILE A 20 -14.31 11.19 14.68
CA ILE A 20 -14.37 11.75 16.03
C ILE A 20 -12.99 12.11 16.57
N LYS A 21 -11.99 11.26 16.37
CA LYS A 21 -10.66 11.43 16.97
C LYS A 21 -9.83 12.51 16.29
N TYR A 22 -9.96 12.65 14.98
CA TYR A 22 -9.06 13.50 14.20
C TYR A 22 -9.72 14.80 13.67
N GLY A 23 -11.06 14.93 13.71
CA GLY A 23 -11.87 16.13 13.36
C GLY A 23 -11.88 16.59 11.88
N ILE A 24 -13.05 16.97 11.32
CA ILE A 24 -13.21 17.27 9.87
C ILE A 24 -12.26 18.39 9.41
N ARG A 25 -11.37 18.10 8.44
CA ARG A 25 -10.55 19.11 7.74
C ARG A 25 -10.94 19.23 6.28
N ASP A 26 -10.84 20.44 5.74
CA ASP A 26 -11.42 20.90 4.47
C ASP A 26 -11.08 20.00 3.27
N GLY A 27 -12.09 19.74 2.42
CA GLY A 27 -12.10 18.72 1.37
C GLY A 27 -11.25 19.03 0.13
N PHE A 28 -10.36 20.03 0.20
CA PHE A 28 -9.57 20.54 -0.92
C PHE A 28 -8.06 20.52 -0.69
N PHE A 29 -7.58 19.81 0.33
CA PHE A 29 -6.13 19.67 0.56
C PHE A 29 -5.53 18.64 -0.40
N LYS A 30 -4.61 19.07 -1.27
CA LYS A 30 -3.85 18.17 -2.14
C LYS A 30 -2.85 17.39 -1.30
N VAL A 31 -3.13 16.11 -1.06
CA VAL A 31 -2.18 15.21 -0.43
C VAL A 31 -1.03 14.97 -1.41
N GLN A 32 0.16 15.40 -1.01
CA GLN A 32 1.39 15.16 -1.76
C GLN A 32 2.05 13.89 -1.24
N ILE A 33 2.60 13.10 -2.16
CA ILE A 33 3.37 11.89 -1.82
C ILE A 33 4.80 12.11 -2.29
N ASP A 34 5.73 12.18 -1.34
CA ASP A 34 7.17 12.23 -1.61
C ASP A 34 7.68 10.82 -1.91
N ARG A 35 7.88 10.55 -3.20
CA ARG A 35 8.30 9.23 -3.67
C ARG A 35 9.65 8.80 -3.09
N ARG A 36 10.56 9.73 -2.85
CA ARG A 36 11.88 9.43 -2.28
C ARG A 36 11.70 8.92 -0.85
N VAL A 37 10.92 9.63 -0.04
CA VAL A 37 10.63 9.21 1.34
C VAL A 37 9.93 7.86 1.39
N ALA A 38 9.00 7.60 0.46
CA ALA A 38 8.33 6.30 0.37
C ALA A 38 9.31 5.15 0.10
N VAL A 39 10.25 5.34 -0.84
CA VAL A 39 11.28 4.35 -1.17
C VAL A 39 12.28 4.17 -0.03
N GLU A 40 12.75 5.27 0.58
CA GLU A 40 13.67 5.22 1.72
C GLU A 40 13.06 4.45 2.89
N TYR A 41 11.80 4.75 3.23
CA TYR A 41 11.08 4.00 4.26
C TYR A 41 11.01 2.52 3.91
N ALA A 42 10.63 2.19 2.67
CA ALA A 42 10.50 0.81 2.23
C ALA A 42 11.80 0.02 2.35
N LEU A 43 12.91 0.61 1.90
CA LEU A 43 14.23 -0.04 1.96
C LEU A 43 14.77 -0.11 3.38
N SER A 44 14.48 0.87 4.25
CA SER A 44 14.88 0.79 5.66
C SER A 44 14.08 -0.26 6.44
N HIS A 45 12.86 -0.58 6.00
CA HIS A 45 11.93 -1.38 6.79
C HIS A 45 11.40 -2.64 6.11
N CYS A 46 12.01 -3.15 5.04
CA CYS A 46 11.48 -4.27 4.25
C CYS A 46 11.42 -5.63 4.98
N GLY A 47 12.02 -5.76 6.16
CA GLY A 47 11.94 -6.96 7.01
C GLY A 47 12.81 -8.14 6.59
N GLU A 48 13.70 -7.96 5.61
CA GLU A 48 14.50 -9.05 5.02
C GLU A 48 15.70 -9.45 5.89
N SER A 49 16.21 -8.54 6.74
CA SER A 49 17.37 -8.78 7.61
C SER A 49 17.38 -7.85 8.83
N ASP A 50 18.34 -8.05 9.74
CA ASP A 50 18.56 -7.15 10.89
C ASP A 50 18.96 -5.72 10.47
N ASP A 51 19.59 -5.56 9.30
CA ASP A 51 19.94 -4.26 8.73
C ASP A 51 18.73 -3.55 8.10
N HIS A 52 17.68 -4.32 7.78
CA HIS A 52 16.43 -3.84 7.19
C HIS A 52 15.22 -4.36 7.97
N PRO A 53 15.11 -4.07 9.28
CA PRO A 53 14.10 -4.68 10.13
C PRO A 53 12.71 -4.10 9.86
N MET A 54 11.66 -4.88 10.09
CA MET A 54 10.30 -4.33 10.14
C MET A 54 10.23 -3.16 11.15
N ASN A 55 9.43 -2.13 10.86
CA ASN A 55 9.35 -0.97 11.76
C ASN A 55 8.68 -1.37 13.10
N PRO A 56 9.39 -1.34 14.24
CA PRO A 56 8.86 -1.79 15.53
C PRO A 56 7.75 -0.89 16.09
N ASN A 57 7.55 0.30 15.52
CA ASN A 57 6.46 1.21 15.92
C ASN A 57 5.10 0.81 15.34
N PHE A 58 5.05 -0.13 14.40
CA PHE A 58 3.82 -0.63 13.82
C PHE A 58 3.63 -2.11 14.14
N TYR A 59 2.43 -2.45 14.60
CA TYR A 59 2.04 -3.81 14.87
C TYR A 59 2.04 -4.65 13.58
N TYR A 60 2.50 -5.89 13.70
CA TYR A 60 2.43 -6.89 12.65
C TYR A 60 1.04 -7.51 12.62
N PHE A 61 0.30 -7.34 11.53
CA PHE A 61 -1.09 -7.79 11.42
C PHE A 61 -1.24 -9.23 10.89
N GLY A 62 -0.12 -9.95 10.69
CA GLY A 62 -0.13 -11.27 10.07
C GLY A 62 0.00 -11.18 8.54
N ASP A 63 0.40 -12.29 7.91
CA ASP A 63 0.84 -12.30 6.51
C ASP A 63 -0.23 -11.78 5.53
N SER A 64 -1.53 -11.99 5.84
CA SER A 64 -2.64 -11.59 4.98
C SER A 64 -2.94 -10.08 4.98
N GLU A 65 -2.52 -9.36 6.02
CA GLU A 65 -2.84 -7.93 6.21
C GLU A 65 -1.58 -7.05 6.14
N ASP A 66 -0.41 -7.64 6.41
CA ASP A 66 0.81 -6.88 6.59
C ASP A 66 1.37 -6.29 5.29
N CYS A 67 1.04 -6.87 4.13
CA CYS A 67 1.38 -6.27 2.84
C CYS A 67 0.80 -4.87 2.68
N THR A 68 -0.46 -4.67 3.08
CA THR A 68 -1.10 -3.36 2.99
C THR A 68 -0.61 -2.46 4.12
N ASN A 69 -0.45 -3.00 5.34
CA ASN A 69 0.15 -2.28 6.47
C ASN A 69 1.50 -1.65 6.08
N PHE A 70 2.35 -2.41 5.39
CA PHE A 70 3.66 -1.95 4.96
C PHE A 70 3.58 -0.80 3.94
N VAL A 71 2.82 -0.95 2.86
CA VAL A 71 2.71 0.12 1.85
C VAL A 71 1.98 1.35 2.41
N ALA A 72 1.03 1.14 3.33
CA ALA A 72 0.37 2.20 4.08
C ALA A 72 1.37 2.98 4.93
N GLN A 73 2.27 2.30 5.65
CA GLN A 73 3.36 2.96 6.36
C GLN A 73 4.28 3.77 5.42
N CYS A 74 4.66 3.20 4.28
CA CYS A 74 5.52 3.88 3.30
C CYS A 74 4.88 5.18 2.81
N TRP A 75 3.62 5.14 2.36
CA TRP A 75 2.91 6.34 1.91
C TRP A 75 2.55 7.29 3.05
N ASN A 76 2.27 6.79 4.25
CA ASN A 76 2.02 7.61 5.44
C ASN A 76 3.24 8.45 5.81
N ALA A 77 4.44 7.85 5.80
CA ALA A 77 5.71 8.55 5.98
C ALA A 77 5.97 9.57 4.86
N ALA A 78 5.55 9.25 3.63
CA ALA A 78 5.71 10.09 2.45
C ALA A 78 4.68 11.24 2.31
N GLY A 79 3.73 11.38 3.22
CA GLY A 79 2.77 12.50 3.24
C GLY A 79 1.30 12.11 3.24
N LEU A 80 0.95 10.84 3.07
CA LEU A 80 -0.44 10.36 3.21
C LEU A 80 -1.00 10.61 4.62
N SER A 81 -0.15 10.77 5.63
CA SER A 81 -0.53 11.19 6.99
C SER A 81 -1.23 12.56 7.04
N ALA A 82 -1.10 13.39 6.00
CA ALA A 82 -1.86 14.62 5.88
C ALA A 82 -3.32 14.39 5.47
N ALA A 83 -3.66 13.19 4.96
CA ALA A 83 -5.03 12.80 4.68
C ALA A 83 -5.79 12.60 5.99
N TYR A 84 -6.93 13.25 6.10
CA TYR A 84 -7.64 13.44 7.36
C TYR A 84 -8.02 12.13 8.07
N ASP A 85 -8.60 11.20 7.31
CA ASP A 85 -9.23 9.99 7.80
C ASP A 85 -8.43 8.73 7.43
N PHE A 86 -7.14 8.88 7.14
CA PHE A 86 -6.18 7.79 7.02
C PHE A 86 -5.30 7.75 8.27
N TYR A 87 -5.48 6.75 9.13
CA TYR A 87 -4.70 6.66 10.36
C TYR A 87 -4.43 5.21 10.78
N CYS A 88 -3.34 5.07 11.54
CA CYS A 88 -3.00 3.94 12.39
C CYS A 88 -2.24 4.48 13.60
N ASP A 89 -2.58 4.02 14.81
CA ASP A 89 -1.90 4.40 16.05
C ASP A 89 -0.61 3.61 16.32
N GLY A 90 -0.13 2.88 15.30
CA GLY A 90 0.97 1.93 15.42
C GLY A 90 0.56 0.59 16.05
N ARG A 91 -0.70 0.44 16.47
CA ARG A 91 -1.24 -0.76 17.13
C ARG A 91 -2.58 -1.14 16.52
N TYR A 92 -3.55 -1.53 17.34
CA TYR A 92 -4.83 -2.09 16.88
C TYR A 92 -5.80 -1.05 16.30
N THR A 93 -5.57 0.24 16.54
CA THR A 93 -6.50 1.29 16.10
C THR A 93 -6.05 1.84 14.76
N ASN A 94 -6.67 1.35 13.70
CA ASN A 94 -6.40 1.75 12.33
C ASN A 94 -7.70 1.88 11.51
N THR A 95 -7.59 2.61 10.40
CA THR A 95 -8.56 2.58 9.31
C THR A 95 -8.52 1.23 8.61
N TYR A 96 -9.64 0.80 8.06
CA TYR A 96 -9.67 -0.49 7.36
C TYR A 96 -8.80 -0.47 6.08
N SER A 97 -8.74 0.69 5.41
CA SER A 97 -7.82 0.97 4.31
C SER A 97 -6.34 0.87 4.68
N TRP A 98 -5.96 0.89 5.96
CA TRP A 98 -4.56 0.72 6.36
C TRP A 98 -4.04 -0.71 6.16
N ILE A 99 -4.93 -1.71 6.22
CA ILE A 99 -4.56 -3.13 6.27
C ILE A 99 -5.19 -3.96 5.14
N ASN A 100 -6.14 -3.41 4.38
CA ASN A 100 -6.83 -4.12 3.30
C ASN A 100 -6.51 -3.53 1.91
N VAL A 101 -6.16 -4.40 0.97
CA VAL A 101 -5.70 -4.07 -0.39
C VAL A 101 -6.73 -3.26 -1.19
N ASP A 102 -7.97 -3.72 -1.24
CA ASP A 102 -9.03 -3.05 -2.02
C ASP A 102 -9.48 -1.76 -1.33
N ASP A 103 -9.62 -1.77 0.00
CA ASP A 103 -10.00 -0.55 0.72
C ASP A 103 -8.91 0.53 0.67
N PHE A 104 -7.62 0.16 0.62
CA PHE A 104 -6.55 1.12 0.39
C PHE A 104 -6.70 1.78 -0.98
N MET A 105 -6.93 0.99 -2.04
CA MET A 105 -7.12 1.49 -3.40
C MET A 105 -8.34 2.41 -3.48
N ASP A 106 -9.50 1.96 -2.98
CA ASP A 106 -10.73 2.76 -2.94
C ASP A 106 -10.50 4.07 -2.18
N TYR A 107 -9.81 4.01 -1.04
CA TYR A 107 -9.50 5.19 -0.24
C TYR A 107 -8.74 6.25 -1.04
N VAL A 108 -7.61 5.88 -1.66
CA VAL A 108 -6.74 6.83 -2.35
C VAL A 108 -7.31 7.30 -3.69
N VAL A 109 -8.11 6.47 -4.37
CA VAL A 109 -8.74 6.83 -5.65
C VAL A 109 -9.94 7.73 -5.44
N LEU A 110 -10.87 7.37 -4.54
CA LEU A 110 -12.08 8.16 -4.28
C LEU A 110 -11.75 9.55 -3.70
N ARG A 111 -10.62 9.68 -2.99
CA ARG A 111 -10.14 10.96 -2.45
C ARG A 111 -9.23 11.73 -3.40
N GLN A 112 -9.06 11.28 -4.65
CA GLN A 112 -8.19 11.94 -5.64
C GLN A 112 -6.76 12.14 -5.12
N ILE A 113 -6.23 11.15 -4.41
CA ILE A 113 -4.84 11.13 -3.94
C ILE A 113 -3.97 10.39 -4.97
N ALA A 114 -4.50 9.29 -5.51
CA ALA A 114 -3.84 8.47 -6.53
C ALA A 114 -4.82 8.10 -7.65
N ARG A 115 -4.26 7.65 -8.77
CA ARG A 115 -4.99 6.98 -9.85
C ARG A 115 -4.48 5.56 -10.03
N VAL A 116 -5.30 4.73 -10.66
CA VAL A 116 -4.92 3.38 -11.07
C VAL A 116 -4.27 3.43 -12.47
N GLU A 117 -3.14 2.76 -12.62
CA GLU A 117 -2.48 2.49 -13.90
C GLU A 117 -2.34 0.98 -14.07
N TRP A 118 -2.50 0.47 -15.29
CA TRP A 118 -2.39 -0.96 -15.60
C TRP A 118 -1.11 -1.30 -16.38
N SER A 119 -0.36 -0.28 -16.79
CA SER A 119 0.89 -0.42 -17.54
C SER A 119 2.07 -0.03 -16.67
N SER A 120 3.17 -0.78 -16.77
CA SER A 120 4.44 -0.48 -16.09
C SER A 120 5.21 0.69 -16.72
N THR A 121 4.80 1.17 -17.91
CA THR A 121 5.58 2.12 -18.73
C THR A 121 5.81 3.49 -18.08
N THR A 122 4.88 3.95 -17.24
CA THR A 122 4.95 5.26 -16.58
C THR A 122 5.28 5.17 -15.10
N ILE A 123 5.46 3.96 -14.59
CA ILE A 123 5.63 3.67 -13.16
C ILE A 123 7.01 4.07 -12.67
N LYS A 124 7.02 4.68 -11.48
CA LYS A 124 8.22 5.21 -10.84
C LYS A 124 8.41 4.59 -9.45
N PRO A 125 9.65 4.55 -8.95
CA PRO A 125 9.91 4.28 -7.54
C PRO A 125 9.05 5.18 -6.64
N GLY A 126 8.48 4.59 -5.60
CA GLY A 126 7.52 5.20 -4.68
C GLY A 126 6.05 4.96 -5.05
N ASP A 127 5.76 4.48 -6.27
CA ASP A 127 4.41 4.02 -6.63
C ASP A 127 4.13 2.65 -5.97
N ILE A 128 2.86 2.33 -5.72
CA ILE A 128 2.45 1.03 -5.16
C ILE A 128 2.01 0.11 -6.30
N VAL A 129 2.35 -1.17 -6.21
CA VAL A 129 1.79 -2.23 -7.05
C VAL A 129 0.90 -3.12 -6.19
N GLN A 130 -0.25 -3.51 -6.73
CA GLN A 130 -1.14 -4.50 -6.14
C GLN A 130 -1.29 -5.67 -7.09
N PHE A 131 -1.55 -6.85 -6.54
CA PHE A 131 -1.56 -8.10 -7.28
C PHE A 131 -2.90 -8.81 -7.13
N CYS A 132 -3.45 -9.23 -8.26
CA CYS A 132 -4.62 -10.08 -8.35
C CYS A 132 -4.16 -11.53 -8.52
N TYR A 133 -4.73 -12.44 -7.74
CA TYR A 133 -4.41 -13.86 -7.77
C TYR A 133 -5.62 -14.67 -8.20
N GLU A 134 -5.37 -15.72 -8.98
CA GLU A 134 -6.33 -16.79 -9.20
C GLU A 134 -6.32 -17.75 -8.00
N LEU A 135 -7.49 -17.99 -7.44
CA LEU A 135 -7.73 -18.97 -6.39
C LEU A 135 -7.99 -20.36 -6.99
N THR A 136 -7.96 -21.39 -6.14
CA THR A 136 -8.14 -22.78 -6.56
C THR A 136 -9.51 -23.08 -7.17
N ASP A 137 -10.52 -22.25 -6.88
CA ASP A 137 -11.87 -22.34 -7.46
C ASP A 137 -12.01 -21.55 -8.77
N GLY A 138 -10.92 -20.96 -9.28
CA GLY A 138 -10.87 -20.15 -10.49
C GLY A 138 -11.36 -18.71 -10.30
N SER A 139 -11.75 -18.32 -9.07
CA SER A 139 -12.06 -16.92 -8.78
C SER A 139 -10.80 -16.07 -8.65
N GLN A 140 -10.93 -14.76 -8.84
CA GLN A 140 -9.82 -13.82 -8.76
C GLN A 140 -9.99 -12.87 -7.57
N VAL A 141 -8.90 -12.60 -6.86
CA VAL A 141 -8.89 -11.73 -5.68
C VAL A 141 -7.67 -10.81 -5.63
N TRP A 142 -7.89 -9.54 -5.31
CA TRP A 142 -6.83 -8.60 -4.97
C TRP A 142 -6.43 -8.80 -3.51
N GLN A 143 -5.21 -9.26 -3.27
CA GLN A 143 -4.80 -9.67 -1.92
C GLN A 143 -3.36 -9.33 -1.54
N HIS A 144 -2.56 -8.77 -2.44
CA HIS A 144 -1.21 -8.36 -2.10
C HIS A 144 -0.90 -6.94 -2.58
N SER A 145 -0.16 -6.20 -1.77
CA SER A 145 0.39 -4.88 -2.09
C SER A 145 1.89 -4.85 -1.85
N ALA A 146 2.62 -4.14 -2.70
CA ALA A 146 4.04 -3.88 -2.55
C ALA A 146 4.37 -2.47 -3.05
N ILE A 147 5.54 -1.95 -2.69
CA ILE A 147 6.00 -0.63 -3.16
C ILE A 147 7.14 -0.79 -4.15
N ILE A 148 7.09 -0.05 -5.26
CA ILE A 148 8.15 -0.01 -6.26
C ILE A 148 9.33 0.78 -5.67
N THR A 149 10.51 0.18 -5.63
CA THR A 149 11.70 0.77 -4.98
C THR A 149 12.74 1.24 -5.97
N GLY A 150 12.71 0.75 -7.20
CA GLY A 150 13.81 1.02 -8.12
C GLY A 150 13.66 0.30 -9.46
N TYR A 151 14.79 0.20 -10.14
CA TYR A 151 14.94 -0.55 -11.37
C TYR A 151 16.13 -1.52 -11.24
N ASP A 152 16.02 -2.69 -11.85
CA ASP A 152 17.13 -3.61 -12.04
C ASP A 152 18.09 -3.12 -13.16
N SER A 153 19.18 -3.85 -13.38
CA SER A 153 20.18 -3.50 -14.40
C SER A 153 19.65 -3.50 -15.84
N ASN A 154 18.50 -4.13 -16.09
CA ASN A 154 17.83 -4.17 -17.39
C ASN A 154 16.70 -3.12 -17.49
N GLY A 155 16.53 -2.28 -16.47
CA GLY A 155 15.44 -1.30 -16.40
C GLY A 155 14.08 -1.89 -16.00
N GLY A 156 14.04 -3.16 -15.56
CA GLY A 156 12.84 -3.78 -15.00
C GLY A 156 12.52 -3.21 -13.61
N LEU A 157 11.24 -3.13 -13.24
CA LEU A 157 10.83 -2.62 -11.93
C LEU A 157 11.29 -3.56 -10.80
N CYS A 158 11.76 -2.97 -9.70
CA CYS A 158 11.98 -3.67 -8.42
C CYS A 158 10.97 -3.22 -7.36
N TYR A 159 10.68 -4.09 -6.38
CA TYR A 159 9.73 -3.82 -5.30
C TYR A 159 10.23 -4.27 -3.93
N ALA A 160 9.57 -3.77 -2.88
CA ALA A 160 9.67 -4.28 -1.51
C ALA A 160 8.28 -4.59 -0.91
N GLY A 161 8.22 -5.55 0.03
CA GLY A 161 6.97 -6.00 0.68
C GLY A 161 7.23 -6.91 1.90
N HIS A 162 6.20 -7.13 2.74
CA HIS A 162 6.32 -7.86 4.03
C HIS A 162 5.77 -9.30 4.07
N SER A 163 4.70 -9.67 3.32
CA SER A 163 4.11 -11.02 3.39
C SER A 163 4.99 -12.15 2.81
N ASP A 164 6.10 -11.77 2.22
CA ASP A 164 7.32 -12.53 1.95
C ASP A 164 8.39 -11.44 1.91
N PRO A 165 9.19 -11.23 2.97
CA PRO A 165 10.07 -10.08 3.05
C PRO A 165 10.98 -9.99 1.82
N ARG A 166 10.80 -8.92 1.04
CA ARG A 166 11.61 -8.62 -0.15
C ARG A 166 12.17 -7.22 -0.04
N CYS A 167 13.47 -7.08 -0.27
CA CYS A 167 14.12 -5.79 -0.37
C CYS A 167 14.63 -5.54 -1.80
N ASN A 168 13.99 -4.63 -2.53
CA ASN A 168 14.37 -4.26 -3.90
C ASN A 168 14.43 -5.46 -4.88
N TRP A 169 13.48 -6.37 -4.77
CA TRP A 169 13.43 -7.59 -5.55
C TRP A 169 12.84 -7.34 -6.95
N PRO A 170 13.35 -7.97 -8.02
CA PRO A 170 12.82 -7.78 -9.36
C PRO A 170 11.36 -8.23 -9.48
N LEU A 171 10.48 -7.36 -9.96
CA LEU A 171 9.07 -7.68 -10.21
C LEU A 171 8.90 -8.79 -11.25
N SER A 172 9.83 -8.84 -12.21
CA SER A 172 9.91 -9.85 -13.26
C SER A 172 10.15 -11.27 -12.72
N ALA A 173 10.59 -11.41 -11.47
CA ALA A 173 10.76 -12.69 -10.81
C ALA A 173 9.42 -13.37 -10.48
N ILE A 174 8.32 -12.61 -10.36
CA ILE A 174 7.00 -13.12 -9.94
C ILE A 174 5.88 -12.90 -10.97
N TYR A 175 6.01 -11.92 -11.87
CA TYR A 175 4.99 -11.55 -12.87
C TYR A 175 5.67 -11.19 -14.21
N PRO A 176 5.09 -11.45 -15.41
CA PRO A 176 3.73 -11.93 -15.68
C PRO A 176 3.49 -13.45 -15.70
N ASN A 177 4.50 -14.33 -15.66
CA ASN A 177 4.28 -15.77 -15.95
C ASN A 177 5.04 -16.71 -15.00
N LYS A 178 5.12 -16.38 -13.72
CA LYS A 178 5.92 -17.14 -12.73
C LYS A 178 5.12 -17.67 -11.55
N THR A 179 3.88 -17.20 -11.38
CA THR A 179 3.03 -17.46 -10.23
C THR A 179 1.56 -17.53 -10.67
N ASN A 180 0.62 -17.70 -9.72
CA ASN A 180 -0.83 -17.58 -9.96
C ASN A 180 -1.33 -16.12 -9.95
N ILE A 181 -0.43 -15.15 -10.08
CA ILE A 181 -0.80 -13.74 -10.28
C ILE A 181 -1.33 -13.60 -11.71
N THR A 182 -2.59 -13.18 -11.84
CA THR A 182 -3.26 -13.01 -13.14
C THR A 182 -3.15 -11.58 -13.67
N GLU A 183 -3.10 -10.60 -12.76
CA GLU A 183 -3.13 -9.19 -13.09
C GLU A 183 -2.41 -8.36 -12.03
N ILE A 184 -1.85 -7.22 -12.43
CA ILE A 184 -1.33 -6.21 -11.52
C ILE A 184 -1.94 -4.86 -11.83
N ARG A 185 -2.08 -4.03 -10.80
CA ARG A 185 -2.43 -2.61 -10.93
C ARG A 185 -1.46 -1.78 -10.13
N PHE A 186 -1.22 -0.56 -10.59
CA PHE A 186 -0.37 0.39 -9.91
C PHE A 186 -1.20 1.53 -9.34
N LEU A 187 -0.90 1.95 -8.11
CA LEU A 187 -1.44 3.16 -7.51
C LEU A 187 -0.39 4.26 -7.65
N VAL A 188 -0.71 5.26 -8.46
CA VAL A 188 0.21 6.34 -8.82
C VAL A 188 -0.29 7.65 -8.22
N PRO A 189 0.49 8.33 -7.35
CA PRO A 189 0.07 9.60 -6.78
C PRO A 189 -0.29 10.64 -7.85
N LEU A 190 -1.36 11.41 -7.63
CA LEU A 190 -1.75 12.52 -8.49
C LEU A 190 -0.84 13.75 -8.30
N TYR A 191 -0.31 13.92 -7.10
CA TYR A 191 0.57 15.03 -6.73
C TYR A 191 1.91 14.52 -6.15
N PRO A 192 2.73 13.81 -6.94
CA PRO A 192 4.02 13.33 -6.47
C PRO A 192 5.00 14.49 -6.30
N THR A 193 5.75 14.48 -5.21
CA THR A 193 6.93 15.35 -5.06
C THR A 193 8.20 14.51 -5.21
N ILE A 194 9.24 15.17 -5.70
CA ILE A 194 10.57 14.59 -5.86
C ILE A 194 11.55 15.63 -5.32
N ASN A 195 11.85 15.56 -4.03
CA ASN A 195 12.89 16.41 -3.43
C ASN A 195 14.22 15.65 -3.46
N TRP A 196 14.92 15.69 -4.59
CA TRP A 196 16.36 15.38 -4.62
C TRP A 196 17.09 16.68 -4.28
N CYS A 197 17.43 16.88 -3.00
CA CYS A 197 18.39 17.91 -2.61
C CYS A 197 19.81 17.35 -2.72
#